data_AF-A0A4R4KXI1-F1
#
_entry.id   AF-A0A4R4KXI1-F1
#
_cell.length_a   1.000
_cell.length_b   1.000
_cell.length_c   1.000
_cell.angle_alpha   90.00
_cell.angle_beta   90.00
_cell.angle_gamma   90.00
#
_symmetry.space_group_name_H-M   'P 1'
#
loop_
_entity.id
_entity.type
_entity.pdbx_description
1 polymer ?
#
loop_
_entity_poly.entity_id
_entity_poly.type
_entity_poly.pdbx_seq_one_letter_code
_entity_poly.pdbx_strand_id
1 'polypeptide(L)'
;MHVAALWRYPVKSLAGEQLQQAAVTTDGLHGDRLVHVRGPRGPLTGRTRPGLLTLPASTGADGVPRVAGHPWNTPAAATLIRQRAGDTAELRAYAGPERFDIGNLLVATDGAVARFGHDVRRLRPNLLLGGVPGDAEATWPGHALITGDAVIGLHSLRMRCNVTTIDPDTGHQDLDVFRRLRRDFGGELALNAWVIHPGIIRVGDSVRLTATTATPHHLGGWIVGAPYPRAIA
;
A
#
# COMPACT_ATOMS: atom_id res chain seq x y z
N MET A 1 17.90 10.85 -6.71
CA MET A 1 16.86 10.35 -5.77
C MET A 1 17.38 9.09 -5.09
N HIS A 2 16.82 8.72 -3.96
CA HIS A 2 17.17 7.49 -3.26
C HIS A 2 15.93 6.83 -2.63
N VAL A 3 16.02 5.56 -2.25
CA VAL A 3 14.98 4.90 -1.44
C VAL A 3 15.08 5.42 -0.01
N ALA A 4 14.15 6.28 0.41
CA ALA A 4 14.15 6.86 1.74
C ALA A 4 13.55 5.91 2.79
N ALA A 5 12.54 5.13 2.43
CA ALA A 5 11.93 4.14 3.30
C ALA A 5 11.16 3.07 2.53
N LEU A 6 11.02 1.90 3.16
CA LEU A 6 10.30 0.74 2.64
C LEU A 6 9.26 0.27 3.66
N TRP A 7 8.09 -0.12 3.17
CA TRP A 7 7.05 -0.76 3.99
C TRP A 7 6.46 -1.99 3.33
N ARG A 8 6.13 -2.96 4.18
CA ARG A 8 5.32 -4.13 3.83
C ARG A 8 4.05 -4.13 4.67
N TYR A 9 2.95 -4.59 4.09
CA TYR A 9 1.64 -4.73 4.72
C TYR A 9 1.17 -6.18 4.63
N PRO A 10 1.67 -7.09 5.50
CA PRO A 10 1.41 -8.53 5.37
C PRO A 10 -0.07 -8.89 5.43
N VAL A 11 -0.85 -8.10 6.16
CA VAL A 11 -2.31 -8.21 6.23
C VAL A 11 -2.95 -6.94 5.65
N LYS A 12 -3.83 -7.12 4.67
CA LYS A 12 -4.54 -6.03 4.01
C LYS A 12 -5.33 -5.20 5.03
N SER A 13 -5.10 -3.89 5.01
CA SER A 13 -5.75 -2.87 5.85
C SER A 13 -5.30 -2.84 7.32
N LEU A 14 -4.29 -3.62 7.72
CA LEU A 14 -3.60 -3.45 9.00
C LEU A 14 -2.42 -2.47 8.87
N ALA A 15 -1.87 -2.01 10.00
CA ALA A 15 -0.64 -1.23 9.99
C ALA A 15 0.51 -2.07 9.40
N GLY A 16 1.37 -1.42 8.62
CA GLY A 16 2.52 -2.08 8.00
C GLY A 16 3.75 -2.08 8.90
N GLU A 17 4.76 -2.83 8.47
CA GLU A 17 6.08 -2.84 9.07
C GLU A 17 7.06 -2.07 8.17
N GLN A 18 8.01 -1.35 8.79
CA GLN A 18 9.13 -0.76 8.08
C GLN A 18 10.22 -1.80 7.82
N LEU A 19 10.84 -1.71 6.65
CA LEU A 19 11.91 -2.60 6.21
C LEU A 19 13.19 -1.81 5.89
N GLN A 20 14.34 -2.43 6.09
CA GLN A 20 15.62 -1.94 5.57
C GLN A 20 15.94 -2.50 4.18
N GLN A 21 15.38 -3.67 3.85
CA GLN A 21 15.53 -4.36 2.57
C GLN A 21 14.23 -5.08 2.23
N ALA A 22 13.88 -5.13 0.95
CA ALA A 22 12.76 -5.90 0.45
C ALA A 22 13.12 -6.64 -0.84
N ALA A 23 12.59 -7.86 -0.98
CA ALA A 23 12.59 -8.58 -2.26
C ALA A 23 11.35 -8.16 -3.07
N VAL A 24 11.58 -7.58 -4.24
CA VAL A 24 10.57 -7.27 -5.24
C VAL A 24 10.40 -8.51 -6.13
N THR A 25 9.21 -9.08 -6.16
CA THR A 25 8.81 -10.18 -7.02
C THR A 25 7.97 -9.66 -8.19
N THR A 26 7.57 -10.54 -9.12
CA THR A 26 6.69 -10.16 -10.25
C THR A 26 5.38 -9.51 -9.81
N ASP A 27 4.88 -9.84 -8.62
CA ASP A 27 3.57 -9.39 -8.14
C ASP A 27 3.65 -8.31 -7.05
N GLY A 28 4.81 -7.69 -6.84
CA GLY A 28 5.03 -6.66 -5.81
C GLY A 28 6.08 -7.06 -4.78
N LEU A 29 5.92 -6.65 -3.51
CA LEU A 29 6.88 -7.02 -2.47
C LEU A 29 6.59 -8.42 -1.92
N HIS A 30 7.64 -9.21 -1.71
CA HIS A 30 7.53 -10.52 -1.07
C HIS A 30 6.92 -10.39 0.34
N GLY A 31 5.89 -11.19 0.61
CA GLY A 31 5.18 -11.20 1.89
C GLY A 31 4.13 -10.10 2.05
N ASP A 32 3.91 -9.27 1.03
CA ASP A 32 2.94 -8.18 1.09
C ASP A 32 1.51 -8.68 0.80
N ARG A 33 0.55 -8.21 1.61
CA ARG A 33 -0.90 -8.43 1.50
C ARG A 33 -1.30 -9.91 1.26
N LEU A 34 -0.62 -10.83 1.92
CA LEU A 34 -0.88 -12.28 1.85
C LEU A 34 -2.15 -12.71 2.59
N VAL A 35 -2.65 -11.87 3.49
CA VAL A 35 -3.83 -12.13 4.30
C VAL A 35 -4.77 -10.94 4.21
N HIS A 36 -6.07 -11.19 4.27
CA HIS A 36 -7.07 -10.15 4.37
C HIS A 36 -8.12 -10.49 5.42
N VAL A 37 -8.87 -9.47 5.86
CA VAL A 37 -10.02 -9.65 6.74
C VAL A 37 -11.27 -9.81 5.89
N ARG A 38 -12.10 -10.81 6.21
CA ARG A 38 -13.39 -11.09 5.58
C ARG A 38 -14.48 -11.09 6.66
N GLY A 39 -15.64 -10.56 6.29
CA GLY A 39 -16.89 -10.74 7.02
C GLY A 39 -17.94 -11.46 6.15
N PRO A 40 -19.18 -11.60 6.64
CA PRO A 40 -20.23 -12.37 5.98
C PRO A 40 -20.56 -11.87 4.56
N ARG A 41 -20.44 -10.56 4.31
CA ARG A 41 -20.75 -9.91 3.03
C ARG A 41 -19.53 -9.65 2.13
N GLY A 42 -18.36 -10.19 2.49
CA GLY A 42 -17.11 -9.98 1.76
C GLY A 42 -15.99 -9.35 2.61
N PRO A 43 -14.90 -8.88 1.98
CA PRO A 43 -13.76 -8.26 2.64
C PRO A 43 -14.14 -7.06 3.49
N LEU A 44 -13.52 -7.00 4.66
CA LEU A 44 -13.54 -5.83 5.52
C LEU A 44 -12.23 -5.09 5.31
N THR A 45 -12.31 -3.77 5.21
CA THR A 45 -11.15 -2.92 4.92
C THR A 45 -11.10 -1.76 5.90
N GLY A 46 -9.97 -1.05 5.94
CA GLY A 46 -9.83 0.17 6.74
C GLY A 46 -10.89 1.24 6.42
N ARG A 47 -11.52 1.17 5.23
CA ARG A 47 -12.64 2.05 4.86
C ARG A 47 -13.88 1.79 5.70
N THR A 48 -14.19 0.52 5.96
CA THR A 48 -15.41 0.10 6.69
C THR A 48 -15.14 -0.22 8.15
N ARG A 49 -13.89 -0.52 8.50
CA ARG A 49 -13.40 -0.84 9.84
C ARG A 49 -12.08 -0.09 10.09
N PRO A 50 -12.12 1.22 10.39
CA PRO A 50 -10.92 2.04 10.57
C PRO A 50 -9.97 1.51 11.65
N GLY A 51 -10.50 0.89 12.71
CA GLY A 51 -9.71 0.27 13.77
C GLY A 51 -8.80 -0.89 13.33
N LEU A 52 -8.97 -1.42 12.10
CA LEU A 52 -7.99 -2.35 11.53
C LEU A 52 -6.65 -1.67 11.27
N LEU A 53 -6.66 -0.39 10.86
CA LEU A 53 -5.47 0.34 10.44
C LEU A 53 -4.48 0.60 11.57
N THR A 54 -4.92 0.50 12.83
CA THR A 54 -4.09 0.69 14.03
C THR A 54 -3.48 -0.62 14.55
N LEU A 55 -3.90 -1.76 14.02
CA LEU A 55 -3.43 -3.06 14.48
C LEU A 55 -2.13 -3.42 13.73
N PRO A 56 -0.98 -3.58 14.42
CA PRO A 56 0.30 -3.88 13.78
C PRO A 56 0.27 -5.23 13.08
N ALA A 57 0.76 -5.26 11.84
CA ALA A 57 1.07 -6.49 11.12
C ALA A 57 2.54 -6.52 10.71
N SER A 58 3.14 -7.71 10.80
CA SER A 58 4.51 -7.98 10.38
C SER A 58 4.61 -9.39 9.80
N THR A 59 5.72 -9.72 9.16
CA THR A 59 6.02 -11.09 8.73
C THR A 59 7.14 -11.63 9.60
N GLY A 60 6.92 -12.79 10.23
CA GLY A 60 7.93 -13.45 11.04
C GLY A 60 9.12 -13.96 10.21
N ALA A 61 10.20 -14.35 10.90
CA ALA A 61 11.36 -14.99 10.27
C ALA A 61 11.01 -16.31 9.54
N ASP A 62 9.89 -16.93 9.93
CA ASP A 62 9.26 -18.10 9.32
C ASP A 62 8.47 -17.76 8.04
N GLY A 63 8.42 -16.48 7.62
CA GLY A 63 7.64 -16.03 6.49
C GLY A 63 6.13 -15.93 6.78
N VAL A 64 5.69 -16.18 8.02
CA VAL A 64 4.27 -16.20 8.38
C VAL A 64 3.80 -14.79 8.78
N PRO A 65 2.71 -14.26 8.19
CA PRO A 65 2.11 -13.00 8.63
C PRO A 65 1.66 -13.08 10.09
N ARG A 66 1.88 -11.99 10.83
CA ARG A 66 1.56 -11.84 12.24
C ARG A 66 0.65 -10.65 12.47
N VAL A 67 -0.26 -10.78 13.41
CA VAL A 67 -1.15 -9.73 13.91
C VAL A 67 -0.78 -9.48 15.36
N ALA A 68 -0.20 -8.30 15.64
CA ALA A 68 0.39 -7.95 16.93
C ALA A 68 1.29 -9.06 17.51
N GLY A 69 2.15 -9.65 16.65
CA GLY A 69 3.11 -10.69 17.03
C GLY A 69 2.58 -12.14 16.96
N HIS A 70 1.25 -12.34 16.97
CA HIS A 70 0.66 -13.68 16.85
C HIS A 70 0.55 -14.11 15.38
N PRO A 71 0.88 -15.37 15.02
CA PRO A 71 0.63 -15.87 13.67
C PRO A 71 -0.84 -15.69 13.28
N TRP A 72 -1.09 -15.25 12.06
CA TRP A 72 -2.41 -14.81 11.60
C TRP A 72 -3.51 -15.88 11.72
N ASN A 73 -3.13 -17.16 11.67
CA ASN A 73 -4.03 -18.32 11.72
C ASN A 73 -4.28 -18.84 13.14
N THR A 74 -4.02 -18.04 14.18
CA THR A 74 -4.21 -18.42 15.58
C THR A 74 -5.47 -17.82 16.20
N PRO A 75 -6.04 -18.43 17.26
CA PRO A 75 -7.15 -17.85 18.02
C PRO A 75 -6.84 -16.46 18.60
N ALA A 76 -5.60 -16.19 18.98
CA ALA A 76 -5.15 -14.89 19.49
C ALA A 76 -5.27 -13.80 18.41
N ALA A 77 -4.76 -14.05 17.21
CA ALA A 77 -4.91 -13.14 16.07
C ALA A 77 -6.38 -12.93 15.70
N ALA A 78 -7.19 -14.00 15.67
CA ALA A 78 -8.61 -13.92 15.38
C ALA A 78 -9.36 -13.05 16.39
N THR A 79 -9.03 -13.15 17.68
CA THR A 79 -9.63 -12.35 18.75
C THR A 79 -9.37 -10.85 18.54
N LEU A 80 -8.11 -10.48 18.25
CA LEU A 80 -7.73 -9.09 17.97
C LEU A 80 -8.48 -8.52 16.75
N ILE A 81 -8.65 -9.32 15.71
CA ILE A 81 -9.40 -8.91 14.51
C ILE A 81 -10.87 -8.69 14.83
N ARG A 82 -11.51 -9.59 15.58
CA ARG A 82 -12.92 -9.45 15.96
C ARG A 82 -13.16 -8.19 16.79
N GLN A 83 -12.26 -7.88 17.72
CA GLN A 83 -12.31 -6.63 18.51
C GLN A 83 -12.24 -5.35 17.67
N ARG A 84 -11.75 -5.40 16.42
CA ARG A 84 -11.62 -4.24 15.52
C ARG A 84 -12.57 -4.25 14.34
N ALA A 85 -13.03 -5.43 13.92
CA ALA A 85 -13.80 -5.62 12.70
C ALA A 85 -15.21 -6.21 12.90
N GLY A 86 -15.52 -6.67 14.13
CA GLY A 86 -16.76 -7.32 14.53
C GLY A 86 -16.62 -8.84 14.70
N ASP A 87 -17.53 -9.46 15.47
CA ASP A 87 -17.41 -10.85 15.90
C ASP A 87 -17.36 -11.89 14.77
N THR A 88 -17.97 -11.56 13.62
CA THR A 88 -17.97 -12.41 12.42
C THR A 88 -16.75 -12.21 11.53
N ALA A 89 -15.77 -11.38 11.94
CA ALA A 89 -14.58 -11.12 11.14
C ALA A 89 -13.58 -12.28 11.24
N GLU A 90 -13.01 -12.63 10.10
CA GLU A 90 -12.06 -13.73 9.96
C GLU A 90 -10.88 -13.31 9.09
N LEU A 91 -9.69 -13.83 9.41
CA LEU A 91 -8.51 -13.72 8.56
C LEU A 91 -8.52 -14.83 7.52
N ARG A 92 -8.21 -14.48 6.27
CA ARG A 92 -8.10 -15.42 5.16
C ARG A 92 -6.82 -15.17 4.38
N ALA A 93 -6.09 -16.24 4.10
CA ALA A 93 -4.95 -16.20 3.19
C ALA A 93 -5.43 -15.98 1.75
N TYR A 94 -4.55 -15.36 0.96
CA TYR A 94 -4.77 -15.13 -0.46
C TYR A 94 -3.43 -15.08 -1.18
N ALA A 95 -3.32 -15.88 -2.23
CA ALA A 95 -2.08 -16.03 -3.00
C ALA A 95 -2.13 -15.40 -4.39
N GLY A 96 -3.22 -14.74 -4.77
CA GLY A 96 -3.37 -14.18 -6.11
C GLY A 96 -2.45 -12.97 -6.36
N PRO A 97 -2.06 -12.76 -7.63
CA PRO A 97 -1.16 -11.68 -8.04
C PRO A 97 -1.74 -10.27 -7.84
N GLU A 98 -3.05 -10.17 -7.62
CA GLU A 98 -3.79 -8.93 -7.41
C GLU A 98 -3.38 -8.20 -6.12
N ARG A 99 -2.93 -8.97 -5.11
CA ARG A 99 -2.53 -8.50 -3.77
C ARG A 99 -3.53 -7.55 -3.08
N PHE A 100 -4.83 -7.57 -3.43
CA PHE A 100 -5.89 -6.68 -2.88
C PHE A 100 -5.63 -5.17 -3.01
N ASP A 101 -4.96 -4.72 -4.05
CA ASP A 101 -4.75 -3.27 -4.28
C ASP A 101 -4.79 -2.93 -5.77
N ILE A 102 -4.98 -1.66 -6.12
CA ILE A 102 -5.12 -1.21 -7.53
C ILE A 102 -3.82 -1.42 -8.32
N GLY A 103 -2.67 -1.42 -7.64
CA GLY A 103 -1.36 -1.72 -8.22
C GLY A 103 -0.57 -2.58 -7.26
N ASN A 104 0.37 -3.35 -7.79
CA ASN A 104 1.22 -4.28 -7.03
C ASN A 104 2.14 -3.56 -6.05
N LEU A 105 2.50 -2.32 -6.37
CA LEU A 105 3.29 -1.42 -5.53
C LEU A 105 2.61 -0.05 -5.48
N LEU A 106 2.85 0.66 -4.40
CA LEU A 106 2.55 2.09 -4.28
C LEU A 106 3.83 2.85 -3.95
N VAL A 107 4.17 3.83 -4.78
CA VAL A 107 5.37 4.68 -4.61
C VAL A 107 4.91 6.08 -4.22
N ALA A 108 5.45 6.61 -3.13
CA ALA A 108 5.30 8.01 -2.75
C ALA A 108 6.65 8.73 -2.80
N THR A 109 6.62 10.05 -2.83
CA THR A 109 7.82 10.91 -2.84
C THR A 109 7.83 11.84 -1.62
N ASP A 110 9.01 12.12 -1.09
CA ASP A 110 9.18 12.93 0.12
C ASP A 110 8.67 14.37 -0.05
N GLY A 111 8.92 15.02 -1.19
CA GLY A 111 8.38 16.35 -1.47
C GLY A 111 6.86 16.37 -1.50
N ALA A 112 6.23 15.34 -2.10
CA ALA A 112 4.77 15.27 -2.18
C ALA A 112 4.16 14.99 -0.79
N VAL A 113 4.82 14.16 0.03
CA VAL A 113 4.46 13.93 1.43
C VAL A 113 4.61 15.20 2.28
N ALA A 114 5.70 15.96 2.09
CA ALA A 114 5.90 17.23 2.80
C ALA A 114 4.80 18.24 2.47
N ARG A 115 4.43 18.34 1.19
CA ARG A 115 3.31 19.19 0.73
C ARG A 115 1.95 18.67 1.20
N PHE A 116 1.79 17.34 1.32
CA PHE A 116 0.59 16.72 1.90
C PHE A 116 0.43 17.10 3.38
N GLY A 117 1.53 17.26 4.12
CA GLY A 117 1.53 17.80 5.48
C GLY A 117 0.96 16.86 6.54
N HIS A 118 0.91 15.55 6.24
CA HIS A 118 0.47 14.50 7.17
C HIS A 118 1.39 13.28 7.08
N ASP A 119 1.29 12.40 8.07
CA ASP A 119 2.05 11.16 8.13
C ASP A 119 1.89 10.30 6.85
N VAL A 120 3.00 9.93 6.23
CA VAL A 120 3.07 9.09 5.03
C VAL A 120 2.40 7.72 5.20
N ARG A 121 2.31 7.18 6.42
CA ARG A 121 1.63 5.91 6.71
C ARG A 121 0.13 5.97 6.38
N ARG A 122 -0.48 7.16 6.38
CA ARG A 122 -1.86 7.39 5.87
C ARG A 122 -1.97 7.08 4.38
N LEU A 123 -0.87 7.27 3.66
CA LEU A 123 -0.77 7.00 2.24
C LEU A 123 -0.50 5.53 1.92
N ARG A 124 0.00 4.77 2.90
CA ARG A 124 0.33 3.34 2.81
C ARG A 124 1.24 2.96 1.61
N PRO A 125 2.30 3.72 1.29
CA PRO A 125 3.21 3.34 0.22
C PRO A 125 3.99 2.10 0.60
N ASN A 126 4.48 1.38 -0.41
CA ASN A 126 5.50 0.37 -0.25
C ASN A 126 6.91 0.99 -0.33
N LEU A 127 7.08 2.03 -1.16
CA LEU A 127 8.34 2.76 -1.32
C LEU A 127 8.11 4.26 -1.11
N LEU A 128 8.98 4.90 -0.34
CA LEU A 128 9.14 6.35 -0.30
C LEU A 128 10.46 6.72 -0.94
N LEU A 129 10.43 7.59 -1.95
CA LEU A 129 11.62 8.13 -2.58
C LEU A 129 12.00 9.48 -1.98
N GLY A 130 13.28 9.65 -1.67
CA GLY A 130 13.85 10.87 -1.15
C GLY A 130 14.56 11.73 -2.21
N GLY A 131 14.57 13.04 -1.98
CA GLY A 131 15.18 14.04 -2.84
C GLY A 131 14.35 14.33 -4.09
N VAL A 132 13.02 14.40 -3.95
CA VAL A 132 12.08 14.61 -5.05
C VAL A 132 11.22 15.87 -4.81
N PRO A 133 11.08 16.77 -5.79
CA PRO A 133 10.19 17.92 -5.69
C PRO A 133 8.71 17.52 -5.51
N GLY A 134 7.94 18.33 -4.78
CA GLY A 134 6.59 17.95 -4.34
C GLY A 134 5.49 17.92 -5.41
N ASP A 135 5.79 18.36 -6.63
CA ASP A 135 4.92 18.33 -7.81
C ASP A 135 5.36 17.28 -8.84
N ALA A 136 6.49 16.60 -8.62
CA ALA A 136 7.11 15.73 -9.61
C ALA A 136 6.26 14.50 -9.97
N GLU A 137 5.50 13.94 -9.03
CA GLU A 137 4.73 12.70 -9.25
C GLU A 137 3.78 12.78 -10.46
N ALA A 138 3.24 13.96 -10.77
CA ALA A 138 2.28 14.15 -11.85
C ALA A 138 2.84 13.84 -13.25
N THR A 139 4.16 13.94 -13.44
CA THR A 139 4.82 13.73 -14.75
C THR A 139 5.45 12.35 -14.89
N TRP A 140 5.40 11.53 -13.83
CA TRP A 140 6.08 10.24 -13.78
C TRP A 140 5.33 9.05 -14.42
N PRO A 141 4.00 9.05 -14.62
CA PRO A 141 3.36 8.02 -15.43
C PRO A 141 4.07 7.84 -16.80
N GLY A 142 4.33 6.59 -17.20
CA GLY A 142 5.13 6.28 -18.41
C GLY A 142 6.65 6.23 -18.17
N HIS A 143 7.10 6.34 -16.92
CA HIS A 143 8.49 6.14 -16.53
C HIS A 143 8.67 4.87 -15.68
N ALA A 144 9.92 4.47 -15.50
CA ALA A 144 10.34 3.42 -14.59
C ALA A 144 11.44 3.91 -13.64
N LEU A 145 11.44 3.34 -12.45
CA LEU A 145 12.48 3.49 -11.44
C LEU A 145 13.44 2.32 -11.57
N ILE A 146 14.74 2.62 -11.64
CA ILE A 146 15.81 1.63 -11.59
C ILE A 146 16.51 1.82 -10.25
N THR A 147 16.48 0.78 -9.41
CA THR A 147 17.00 0.80 -8.05
C THR A 147 17.36 -0.62 -7.58
N GLY A 148 18.54 -0.77 -6.99
CA GLY A 148 19.11 -2.11 -6.72
C GLY A 148 19.10 -2.96 -7.98
N ASP A 149 18.56 -4.17 -7.87
CA ASP A 149 18.39 -5.11 -8.99
C ASP A 149 17.00 -5.02 -9.66
N ALA A 150 16.13 -4.13 -9.17
CA ALA A 150 14.74 -4.04 -9.56
C ALA A 150 14.48 -2.92 -10.58
N VAL A 151 13.50 -3.17 -11.45
CA VAL A 151 12.92 -2.14 -12.33
C VAL A 151 11.43 -2.05 -12.05
N ILE A 152 10.96 -0.89 -11.64
CA ILE A 152 9.57 -0.64 -11.19
C ILE A 152 8.93 0.37 -12.13
N GLY A 153 7.89 -0.04 -12.86
CA GLY A 153 7.13 0.85 -13.74
C GLY A 153 6.12 1.71 -12.98
N LEU A 154 5.95 2.96 -13.40
CA LEU A 154 5.01 3.92 -12.81
C LEU A 154 3.84 4.11 -13.77
N HIS A 155 2.67 3.62 -13.35
CA HIS A 155 1.51 3.48 -14.21
C HIS A 155 0.63 4.73 -14.22
N SER A 156 0.20 5.19 -13.05
CA SER A 156 -0.72 6.33 -12.93
C SER A 156 -0.66 6.94 -11.54
N LEU A 157 -1.10 8.18 -11.40
CA LEU A 157 -1.40 8.75 -10.09
C LEU A 157 -2.48 7.92 -9.39
N ARG A 158 -2.38 7.83 -8.06
CA ARG A 158 -3.32 7.06 -7.25
C ARG A 158 -4.44 7.95 -6.75
N MET A 159 -5.66 7.69 -7.21
CA MET A 159 -6.87 8.23 -6.59
C MET A 159 -6.94 7.83 -5.10
N ARG A 160 -7.09 8.84 -4.23
CA ARG A 160 -7.11 8.64 -2.79
C ARG A 160 -8.54 8.48 -2.29
N CYS A 161 -8.69 7.70 -1.24
CA CYS A 161 -9.97 7.46 -0.59
C CYS A 161 -9.93 7.86 0.88
N ASN A 162 -11.08 7.73 1.54
CA ASN A 162 -11.25 8.07 2.95
C ASN A 162 -10.26 7.37 3.90
N VAL A 163 -9.62 6.26 3.52
CA VAL A 163 -8.58 5.63 4.36
C VAL A 163 -7.46 6.61 4.72
N THR A 164 -7.14 7.55 3.84
CA THR A 164 -6.11 8.59 4.11
C THR A 164 -6.49 9.53 5.27
N THR A 165 -7.78 9.66 5.58
CA THR A 165 -8.29 10.48 6.71
C THR A 165 -8.06 9.83 8.05
N ILE A 166 -7.77 8.53 8.09
CA ILE A 166 -7.62 7.78 9.33
C ILE A 166 -6.18 7.90 9.84
N ASP A 167 -6.04 8.34 11.07
CA ASP A 167 -4.76 8.40 11.76
C ASP A 167 -4.21 6.98 12.01
N PRO A 168 -2.94 6.70 11.63
CA PRO A 168 -2.40 5.35 11.69
C PRO A 168 -2.19 4.83 13.12
N ASP A 169 -2.02 5.72 14.10
CA ASP A 169 -1.77 5.32 15.49
C ASP A 169 -3.07 5.26 16.28
N THR A 170 -3.91 6.28 16.16
CA THR A 170 -5.14 6.43 16.97
C THR A 170 -6.39 5.87 16.30
N GLY A 171 -6.41 5.76 14.97
CA GLY A 171 -7.60 5.42 14.20
C GLY A 171 -8.63 6.55 14.12
N HIS A 172 -8.33 7.74 14.65
CA HIS A 172 -9.20 8.90 14.58
C HIS A 172 -9.32 9.39 13.13
N GLN A 173 -10.53 9.78 12.73
CA GLN A 173 -10.81 10.24 11.37
C GLN A 173 -10.76 11.78 11.30
N ASP A 174 -9.86 12.32 10.50
CA ASP A 174 -9.82 13.74 10.12
C ASP A 174 -10.21 13.91 8.64
N LEU A 175 -11.45 14.33 8.39
CA LEU A 175 -11.97 14.55 7.05
C LEU A 175 -11.31 15.75 6.33
N ASP A 176 -10.68 16.68 7.06
CA ASP A 176 -9.98 17.80 6.44
C ASP A 176 -8.75 17.34 5.64
N VAL A 177 -8.16 16.20 6.01
CA VAL A 177 -7.11 15.56 5.22
C VAL A 177 -7.58 15.34 3.78
N PHE A 178 -8.80 14.85 3.58
CA PHE A 178 -9.31 14.57 2.24
C PHE A 178 -9.69 15.85 1.49
N ARG A 179 -10.20 16.87 2.19
CA ARG A 179 -10.47 18.20 1.61
C ARG A 179 -9.20 18.84 1.06
N ARG A 180 -8.12 18.85 1.86
CA ARG A 180 -6.80 19.34 1.45
C ARG A 180 -6.23 18.55 0.29
N LEU A 181 -6.31 17.22 0.36
CA LEU A 181 -5.85 16.34 -0.71
C LEU A 181 -6.54 16.64 -2.05
N ARG A 182 -7.86 16.86 -2.05
CA ARG A 182 -8.60 17.26 -3.25
C ARG A 182 -8.19 18.62 -3.79
N ARG A 183 -8.03 19.60 -2.91
CA ARG A 183 -7.66 20.98 -3.29
C ARG A 183 -6.24 21.06 -3.83
N ASP A 184 -5.30 20.40 -3.16
CA ASP A 184 -3.88 20.60 -3.39
C ASP A 184 -3.31 19.58 -4.41
N PHE A 185 -3.95 18.41 -4.55
CA PHE A 185 -3.51 17.32 -5.44
C PHE A 185 -4.61 16.77 -6.36
N GLY A 186 -5.77 17.44 -6.47
CA GLY A 186 -6.86 16.97 -7.34
C GLY A 186 -7.51 15.65 -6.89
N GLY A 187 -7.21 15.15 -5.68
CA GLY A 187 -7.72 13.87 -5.20
C GLY A 187 -6.77 12.70 -5.44
N GLU A 188 -5.61 12.93 -6.05
CA GLU A 188 -4.65 11.90 -6.43
C GLU A 188 -3.27 12.17 -5.83
N LEU A 189 -2.62 11.16 -5.27
CA LEU A 189 -1.32 11.33 -4.61
C LEU A 189 -0.62 9.98 -4.53
N ALA A 190 0.70 9.93 -4.65
CA ALA A 190 1.48 8.72 -4.87
C ALA A 190 1.11 8.04 -6.20
N LEU A 191 1.91 7.05 -6.58
CA LEU A 191 1.88 6.41 -7.89
C LEU A 191 1.55 4.93 -7.77
N ASN A 192 0.55 4.50 -8.54
CA ASN A 192 0.37 3.11 -8.89
C ASN A 192 1.62 2.62 -9.60
N ALA A 193 2.21 1.55 -9.09
CA ALA A 193 3.41 0.98 -9.66
C ALA A 193 3.28 -0.54 -9.83
N TRP A 194 4.09 -1.07 -10.73
CA TRP A 194 4.16 -2.48 -11.07
C TRP A 194 5.61 -2.88 -11.30
N VAL A 195 5.88 -4.19 -11.30
CA VAL A 195 7.24 -4.70 -11.38
C VAL A 195 7.56 -5.09 -12.81
N ILE A 196 8.49 -4.37 -13.43
CA ILE A 196 9.04 -4.71 -14.76
C ILE A 196 10.09 -5.80 -14.62
N HIS A 197 10.98 -5.68 -13.63
CA HIS A 197 12.03 -6.64 -13.34
C HIS A 197 12.14 -6.87 -11.82
N PRO A 198 12.00 -8.12 -11.33
CA PRO A 198 12.21 -8.48 -9.92
C PRO A 198 13.63 -8.18 -9.44
N GLY A 199 13.81 -7.98 -8.15
CA GLY A 199 15.14 -7.69 -7.60
C GLY A 199 15.11 -7.34 -6.12
N ILE A 200 16.29 -7.14 -5.54
CA ILE A 200 16.41 -6.67 -4.16
C ILE A 200 16.57 -5.15 -4.16
N ILE A 201 15.84 -4.49 -3.27
CA ILE A 201 15.97 -3.06 -2.99
C ILE A 201 16.25 -2.83 -1.51
N ARG A 202 17.02 -1.79 -1.19
CA ARG A 202 17.40 -1.40 0.17
C ARG A 202 17.13 0.08 0.39
N VAL A 203 16.87 0.44 1.64
CA VAL A 203 16.89 1.83 2.06
C VAL A 203 18.28 2.40 1.79
N GLY A 204 18.34 3.60 1.21
CA GLY A 204 19.56 4.24 0.77
C GLY A 204 19.97 3.94 -0.68
N ASP A 205 19.36 2.95 -1.35
CA ASP A 205 19.68 2.66 -2.75
C ASP A 205 19.44 3.90 -3.62
N SER A 206 20.38 4.18 -4.51
CA SER A 206 20.20 5.20 -5.54
C SER A 206 19.06 4.82 -6.47
N VAL A 207 18.28 5.83 -6.89
CA VAL A 207 17.16 5.65 -7.81
C VAL A 207 17.32 6.55 -9.02
N ARG A 208 17.26 5.93 -10.20
CA ARG A 208 17.22 6.61 -11.49
C ARG A 208 15.82 6.47 -12.11
N LEU A 209 15.25 7.59 -12.54
CA LEU A 209 14.03 7.62 -13.34
C LEU A 209 14.40 7.52 -14.83
N THR A 210 13.69 6.71 -15.59
CA THR A 210 13.87 6.59 -17.05
C THR A 210 12.52 6.48 -17.74
N ALA A 211 12.38 7.01 -18.94
CA ALA A 211 11.20 6.73 -19.76
C ALA A 211 11.10 5.21 -20.04
N THR A 212 9.88 4.70 -20.17
CA THR A 212 9.64 3.30 -20.53
C THR A 212 8.40 3.17 -21.39
N THR A 213 8.41 2.20 -22.31
CA THR A 213 7.24 1.78 -23.09
C THR A 213 6.65 0.46 -22.57
N ALA A 214 7.25 -0.13 -21.53
CA ALA A 214 6.76 -1.36 -20.94
C ALA A 214 5.37 -1.15 -20.34
N THR A 215 4.49 -2.13 -20.53
CA THR A 215 3.13 -2.13 -19.98
C THR A 215 2.92 -3.31 -19.05
N PRO A 216 2.13 -3.16 -17.99
CA PRO A 216 1.87 -4.24 -17.05
C PRO A 216 1.06 -5.35 -17.71
N HIS A 217 1.52 -6.61 -17.60
CA HIS A 217 0.73 -7.78 -17.98
C HIS A 217 -0.52 -7.94 -17.10
N HIS A 218 -0.41 -7.56 -15.82
CA HIS A 218 -1.48 -7.50 -14.86
C HIS A 218 -1.20 -6.34 -13.91
N LEU A 219 -2.14 -5.40 -13.80
CA LEU A 219 -2.18 -4.48 -12.67
C LEU A 219 -2.93 -5.17 -11.54
N GLY A 220 -2.53 -4.92 -10.29
CA GLY A 220 -3.23 -5.41 -9.11
C GLY A 220 -4.76 -5.28 -9.19
N GLY A 221 -5.47 -6.04 -8.36
CA GLY A 221 -6.92 -6.18 -8.47
C GLY A 221 -7.66 -6.16 -7.15
N TRP A 222 -8.92 -5.72 -7.20
CA TRP A 222 -9.85 -5.89 -6.09
C TRP A 222 -10.47 -7.28 -6.15
N ILE A 223 -10.37 -8.03 -5.05
CA ILE A 223 -10.84 -9.42 -5.01
C ILE A 223 -12.35 -9.56 -4.77
N VAL A 224 -13.07 -8.48 -4.45
CA VAL A 224 -14.52 -8.37 -4.72
C VAL A 224 -14.98 -6.91 -4.70
N GLY A 225 -16.02 -6.63 -5.48
CA GLY A 225 -16.80 -5.39 -5.45
C GLY A 225 -16.01 -4.18 -5.91
N ALA A 226 -16.07 -3.88 -7.21
CA ALA A 226 -15.60 -2.61 -7.73
C ALA A 226 -16.16 -1.47 -6.85
N PRO A 227 -15.35 -0.47 -6.44
CA PRO A 227 -15.89 0.68 -5.72
C PRO A 227 -16.73 1.60 -6.62
N TYR A 228 -16.91 1.23 -7.89
CA TYR A 228 -17.64 2.02 -8.88
C TYR A 228 -18.46 1.07 -9.76
N PRO A 229 -19.78 1.26 -9.92
CA PRO A 229 -20.37 0.94 -11.22
C PRO A 229 -19.58 1.75 -12.25
N ARG A 230 -19.21 1.13 -13.38
CA ARG A 230 -18.81 1.91 -14.55
C ARG A 230 -19.90 2.97 -14.74
N ALA A 231 -19.53 4.26 -14.76
CA ALA A 231 -20.41 5.22 -15.39
C ALA A 231 -20.56 4.72 -16.82
N ILE A 232 -21.72 4.13 -17.11
CA ILE A 232 -22.11 3.74 -18.46
C ILE A 232 -22.27 5.08 -19.18
N ALA A 233 -21.41 5.33 -20.16
CA ALA A 233 -21.63 6.37 -21.16
C ALA A 233 -22.79 5.95 -22.07
#